data_AF-A0A972NDC7-F1
#
_entry.id   AF-A0A972NDC7-F1
#
_cell.length_a   1.000
_cell.length_b   1.000
_cell.length_c   1.000
_cell.angle_alpha   90.00
_cell.angle_beta   90.00
_cell.angle_gamma   90.00
#
_symmetry.space_group_name_H-M   'P 1'
#
loop_
_entity.id
_entity.type
_entity.pdbx_description
1 polymer ?
#
loop_
_entity_poly.entity_id
_entity_poly.type
_entity_poly.pdbx_seq_one_letter_code
_entity_poly.pdbx_strand_id
1 'polypeptide(L)'
;MDWGAFFVVLALAVLSGLYISLPILQRQGVAVSDVEQERSSLLARQEQVLNTLAELEFDYELGKVPEAHYQARRQALLQEGADILRRLDALKAAAPRQKADLEDHLEALLAERRAKRAAAAQPSQPSQPDDEIEALLAARRRERQAKAAGFCPQCGAPVLATDRFCPRCGTRLTS
;
A
#
# COMPACT_ATOMS: atom_id res chain seq x y z
N MET A 1 36.05 10.42 -29.69
CA MET A 1 34.74 11.11 -29.58
C MET A 1 33.78 10.15 -28.89
N ASP A 2 33.67 10.27 -27.57
CA ASP A 2 33.03 9.29 -26.69
C ASP A 2 31.50 9.47 -26.61
N TRP A 3 30.87 9.56 -27.77
CA TRP A 3 29.42 9.72 -27.89
C TRP A 3 28.67 8.58 -27.19
N GLY A 4 29.21 7.36 -27.22
CA GLY A 4 28.62 6.19 -26.56
C GLY A 4 28.51 6.34 -25.03
N ALA A 5 29.54 6.89 -24.38
CA ALA A 5 29.51 7.11 -22.93
C ALA A 5 28.46 8.17 -22.55
N PHE A 6 28.34 9.22 -23.37
CA PHE A 6 27.34 10.26 -23.17
C PHE A 6 25.90 9.72 -23.23
N PHE A 7 25.59 8.85 -24.20
CA PHE A 7 24.25 8.25 -24.31
C PHE A 7 23.92 7.34 -23.13
N VAL A 8 24.89 6.58 -22.61
CA VAL A 8 24.67 5.72 -21.43
C VAL A 8 24.36 6.56 -20.19
N VAL A 9 25.13 7.62 -19.95
CA VAL A 9 24.89 8.53 -18.82
C VAL A 9 23.53 9.22 -18.94
N LEU A 10 23.18 9.70 -20.14
CA LEU A 10 21.89 10.34 -20.40
C LEU A 10 20.72 9.38 -20.13
N ALA A 11 20.78 8.15 -20.65
CA ALA A 11 19.73 7.15 -20.46
C ALA A 11 19.52 6.81 -18.97
N LEU A 12 20.61 6.70 -18.22
CA LEU A 12 20.57 6.40 -16.78
C LEU A 12 20.04 7.60 -15.97
N ALA A 13 20.40 8.82 -16.37
CA ALA A 13 19.86 10.05 -15.78
C ALA A 13 18.35 10.20 -16.05
N VAL A 14 17.89 9.88 -17.26
CA VAL A 14 16.46 9.91 -17.61
C VAL A 14 15.69 8.84 -16.85
N LEU A 15 16.19 7.61 -16.77
CA LEU A 15 15.52 6.51 -16.07
C LEU A 15 15.40 6.79 -14.56
N SER A 16 16.48 7.28 -13.95
CA SER A 16 16.47 7.67 -12.53
C SER A 16 15.57 8.89 -12.29
N GLY A 17 15.62 9.90 -13.15
CA GLY A 17 14.70 11.03 -13.12
C GLY A 17 13.24 10.61 -13.22
N LEU A 18 12.92 9.67 -14.11
CA LEU A 18 11.56 9.16 -14.29
C LEU A 18 11.08 8.41 -13.04
N TYR A 19 11.94 7.55 -12.48
CA TYR A 19 11.67 6.82 -11.24
C TYR A 19 11.41 7.76 -10.06
N ILE A 20 12.19 8.84 -9.94
CA ILE A 20 12.02 9.86 -8.89
C ILE A 20 10.78 10.74 -9.15
N SER A 21 10.43 10.99 -10.41
CA SER A 21 9.27 11.82 -10.78
C SER A 21 7.93 11.08 -10.67
N LEU A 22 7.94 9.75 -10.72
CA LEU A 22 6.75 8.91 -10.60
C LEU A 22 5.90 9.19 -9.34
N PRO A 23 6.45 9.25 -8.11
CA PRO A 23 5.66 9.56 -6.91
C PRO A 23 5.07 10.97 -6.90
N ILE A 24 5.64 11.92 -7.65
CA ILE A 24 5.17 13.30 -7.71
C ILE A 24 4.03 13.45 -8.74
N LEU A 25 4.11 12.73 -9.86
CA LEU A 25 3.04 12.67 -10.87
C LEU A 25 1.88 11.79 -10.41
N GLN A 26 2.18 10.68 -9.74
CA GLN A 26 1.22 9.90 -8.99
C GLN A 26 0.93 10.62 -7.68
N ARG A 27 0.24 11.76 -7.75
CA ARG A 27 -0.45 12.38 -6.60
C ARG A 27 -1.54 11.47 -6.00
N GLN A 28 -1.34 10.16 -5.98
CA GLN A 28 -1.68 9.32 -4.85
C GLN A 28 -0.72 9.67 -3.69
N GLY A 29 -0.64 10.95 -3.32
CA GLY A 29 -0.45 11.22 -1.91
C GLY A 29 -1.60 10.48 -1.27
N VAL A 30 -1.29 9.50 -0.42
CA VAL A 30 -2.27 8.83 0.43
C VAL A 30 -3.20 9.94 0.86
N ALA A 31 -4.42 9.95 0.32
CA ALA A 31 -5.41 10.92 0.70
C ALA A 31 -5.74 10.49 2.13
N VAL A 32 -4.93 10.97 3.08
CA VAL A 32 -5.20 10.87 4.49
C VAL A 32 -6.62 11.40 4.56
N SER A 33 -7.55 10.50 4.86
CA SER A 33 -8.96 10.88 4.89
C SER A 33 -9.06 12.11 5.78
N ASP A 34 -9.93 13.06 5.43
CA ASP A 34 -10.07 14.31 6.21
C ASP A 34 -10.26 14.01 7.71
N VAL A 35 -10.88 12.86 8.02
CA VAL A 35 -11.04 12.27 9.36
C VAL A 35 -9.72 11.92 10.04
N GLU A 36 -8.78 11.24 9.36
CA GLU A 36 -7.49 10.88 9.96
C GLU A 36 -6.60 12.12 10.14
N GLN A 37 -6.73 13.12 9.25
CA GLN A 37 -6.06 14.40 9.40
C GLN A 37 -6.62 15.19 10.59
N GLU A 38 -7.95 15.24 10.75
CA GLU A 38 -8.60 15.86 11.90
C GLU A 38 -8.19 15.17 13.20
N ARG A 39 -8.20 13.83 13.23
CA ARG A 39 -7.74 13.05 14.38
C ARG A 39 -6.28 13.35 14.75
N SER A 40 -5.39 13.38 13.76
CA SER A 40 -3.97 13.72 13.96
C SER A 40 -3.80 15.12 14.52
N SER A 41 -4.57 16.08 14.02
CA SER A 41 -4.55 17.47 14.51
C SER A 41 -5.03 17.58 15.96
N LEU A 42 -6.02 16.80 16.37
CA LEU A 42 -6.53 16.77 17.75
C LEU A 42 -5.53 16.11 18.70
N LEU A 43 -4.82 15.06 18.27
CA LEU A 43 -3.75 14.44 19.05
C LEU A 43 -2.59 15.42 19.28
N ALA A 44 -2.19 16.17 18.26
CA ALA A 44 -1.17 17.22 18.41
C ALA A 44 -1.61 18.31 19.40
N ARG A 45 -2.88 18.73 19.35
CA ARG A 45 -3.44 19.69 20.33
C ARG A 45 -3.45 19.13 21.74
N GLN A 46 -3.78 17.86 21.91
CA GLN A 46 -3.72 17.19 23.22
C GLN A 46 -2.30 17.25 23.80
N GLU A 47 -1.29 16.88 23.02
CA GLU A 47 0.11 16.92 23.44
C GLU A 47 0.56 18.34 23.79
N GLN A 48 0.14 19.32 22.99
CA GLN A 48 0.37 20.73 23.28
C GLN A 48 -0.22 21.15 24.63
N VAL A 49 -1.49 20.83 24.90
CA VAL A 49 -2.14 21.17 26.19
C VAL A 49 -1.41 20.51 27.36
N LEU A 50 -1.01 19.25 27.23
CA LEU A 50 -0.25 18.56 28.27
C LEU A 50 1.11 19.23 28.55
N ASN A 51 1.83 19.62 27.50
CA ASN A 51 3.09 20.34 27.65
C ASN A 51 2.89 21.71 28.31
N THR A 52 1.85 22.45 27.93
CA THR A 52 1.55 23.75 28.58
C THR A 52 1.16 23.62 30.04
N LEU A 53 0.48 22.52 30.40
CA LEU A 53 0.11 22.24 31.80
C LEU A 53 1.36 21.89 32.61
N ALA A 54 2.27 21.09 32.05
CA ALA A 54 3.55 20.77 32.69
C ALA A 54 4.43 22.02 32.88
N GLU A 55 4.50 22.91 31.90
CA GLU A 55 5.23 24.18 31.99
C GLU A 55 4.65 25.10 33.07
N LEU A 56 3.31 25.20 33.15
CA LEU A 56 2.62 25.98 34.18
C LEU A 56 2.91 25.45 35.59
N GLU A 57 2.92 24.13 35.75
CA GLU A 57 3.20 23.47 37.03
C GLU A 57 4.65 23.74 37.48
N PHE A 58 5.59 23.64 36.54
CA PHE A 58 6.99 23.97 36.79
C PHE A 58 7.20 25.44 37.19
N ASP A 59 6.53 26.37 36.52
CA ASP A 59 6.64 27.80 36.86
C ASP A 59 6.02 28.13 38.23
N TYR A 60 4.98 27.40 38.63
CA TYR A 60 4.41 27.51 39.97
C TYR A 60 5.34 26.93 41.03
N GLU A 61 5.93 25.75 40.81
CA GLU A 61 6.92 25.15 41.71
C GLU A 61 8.15 26.05 41.91
N LEU A 62 8.55 26.79 40.86
CA LEU A 62 9.61 27.80 40.92
C LEU A 62 9.19 29.11 41.59
N GLY A 63 7.92 29.26 41.98
CA GLY A 63 7.39 30.47 42.61
C GLY A 63 7.27 31.68 41.68
N LYS A 64 7.33 31.49 40.35
CA LYS A 64 7.17 32.58 39.36
C LYS A 64 5.71 33.03 39.21
N VAL A 65 4.75 32.18 39.59
CA VAL A 65 3.32 32.39 39.39
C VAL A 65 2.58 32.36 40.73
N PRO A 66 1.77 33.38 41.06
CA PRO A 66 0.93 33.38 42.25
C PRO A 66 -0.17 32.30 42.21
N GLU A 67 -0.51 31.73 43.36
CA GLU A 67 -1.52 30.66 43.53
C GLU A 67 -2.85 30.94 42.81
N ALA A 68 -3.40 32.14 42.97
CA ALA A 68 -4.68 32.52 42.37
C ALA A 68 -4.65 32.47 40.83
N HIS A 69 -3.53 32.82 40.21
CA HIS A 69 -3.35 32.76 38.76
C HIS A 69 -3.08 31.33 38.27
N TYR A 70 -2.35 30.52 39.04
CA TYR A 70 -2.13 29.10 38.74
C TYR A 70 -3.45 28.32 38.69
N GLN A 71 -4.28 28.42 39.74
CA GLN A 71 -5.54 27.67 39.83
C GLN A 71 -6.48 28.00 38.68
N ALA A 72 -6.67 29.29 38.37
CA ALA A 72 -7.53 29.72 37.27
C ALA A 72 -7.04 29.19 35.91
N ARG A 73 -5.73 29.27 35.65
CA ARG A 73 -5.14 28.84 34.38
C ARG A 73 -5.14 27.32 34.22
N ARG A 74 -4.87 26.58 35.30
CA ARG A 74 -4.93 25.12 35.34
C ARG A 74 -6.35 24.60 35.06
N GLN A 75 -7.36 25.21 35.66
CA GLN A 75 -8.75 24.83 35.40
C GLN A 75 -9.14 25.04 33.93
N ALA A 76 -8.72 26.14 33.31
CA ALA A 76 -8.97 26.41 31.89
C ALA A 76 -8.33 25.34 30.99
N LEU A 77 -7.04 25.01 31.21
CA LEU A 77 -6.33 23.98 30.44
C LEU A 77 -6.94 22.58 30.61
N LEU A 78 -7.39 22.24 31.82
CA LEU A 78 -8.07 20.95 32.08
C LEU A 78 -9.41 20.85 31.35
N GLN A 79 -10.17 21.94 31.29
CA GLN A 79 -11.43 22.00 30.53
C GLN A 79 -11.17 21.83 29.03
N GLU A 80 -10.18 22.54 28.49
CA GLU A 80 -9.78 22.42 27.09
C GLU A 80 -9.35 20.98 26.75
N GLY A 81 -8.51 20.36 27.59
CA GLY A 81 -8.09 18.97 27.44
C GLY A 81 -9.26 17.99 27.46
N ALA A 82 -10.23 18.18 28.35
CA ALA A 82 -11.43 17.35 28.41
C ALA A 82 -12.28 17.46 27.14
N ASP A 83 -12.40 18.65 26.56
CA ASP A 83 -13.15 18.86 25.32
C ASP A 83 -12.45 18.24 24.10
N ILE A 84 -11.12 18.30 24.03
CA ILE A 84 -10.33 17.61 22.99
C ILE A 84 -10.53 16.10 23.07
N LEU A 85 -10.47 15.53 24.29
CA LEU A 85 -10.68 14.10 24.51
C LEU A 85 -12.07 13.64 24.06
N ARG A 86 -13.13 14.40 24.39
CA ARG A 86 -14.49 14.10 23.93
C ARG A 86 -14.59 14.05 22.39
N ARG A 87 -13.93 14.98 21.69
CA ARG A 87 -13.91 15.00 20.22
C ARG A 87 -13.17 13.79 19.65
N LEU A 88 -12.02 13.43 20.23
CA LEU A 88 -11.27 12.24 19.84
C LEU A 88 -12.10 10.96 20.03
N ASP A 89 -12.84 10.86 21.13
CA ASP A 89 -13.71 9.71 21.39
C ASP A 89 -14.90 9.65 20.43
N ALA A 90 -15.47 10.80 20.05
CA ALA A 90 -16.51 10.87 19.02
C ALA A 90 -15.99 10.39 17.65
N LEU A 91 -14.79 10.80 17.24
CA LEU A 91 -14.17 10.33 15.99
C LEU A 91 -13.88 8.83 16.03
N LYS A 92 -13.37 8.31 17.16
CA LYS A 92 -13.14 6.86 17.33
C LYS A 92 -14.45 6.07 17.28
N ALA A 93 -15.52 6.58 17.87
CA ALA A 93 -16.83 5.94 17.85
C ALA A 93 -17.47 5.96 16.44
N ALA A 94 -17.19 7.00 15.64
CA ALA A 94 -17.67 7.09 14.26
C ALA A 94 -16.88 6.20 13.28
N ALA A 95 -15.62 5.86 13.57
CA ALA A 95 -14.76 5.05 12.71
C ALA A 95 -15.36 3.70 12.25
N PRO A 96 -15.94 2.84 13.12
CA PRO A 96 -16.55 1.59 12.66
C PRO A 96 -17.76 1.82 11.76
N ARG A 97 -18.57 2.85 12.02
CA ARG A 97 -19.72 3.20 11.18
C ARG A 97 -19.27 3.68 9.80
N GLN A 98 -18.28 4.57 9.74
CA GLN A 98 -17.71 5.03 8.47
C GLN A 98 -17.10 3.89 7.66
N LYS A 99 -16.46 2.91 8.31
CA LYS A 99 -15.95 1.71 7.63
C LYS A 99 -17.07 0.88 7.02
N ALA A 100 -18.14 0.62 7.78
CA ALA A 100 -19.31 -0.09 7.27
C ALA A 100 -19.96 0.65 6.08
N ASP A 101 -20.17 1.97 6.20
CA ASP A 101 -20.72 2.78 5.11
C ASP A 101 -19.84 2.72 3.84
N LEU A 102 -18.51 2.68 3.99
CA LEU A 102 -17.56 2.54 2.88
C LEU A 102 -17.61 1.15 2.25
N GLU A 103 -17.73 0.09 3.07
CA GLU A 103 -17.88 -1.29 2.64
C GLU A 103 -19.17 -1.46 1.82
N ASP A 104 -20.29 -0.95 2.31
CA ASP A 104 -21.59 -0.96 1.61
C ASP A 104 -21.51 -0.22 0.27
N HIS A 105 -20.86 0.95 0.25
CA HIS A 105 -20.68 1.71 -0.99
C HIS A 105 -19.82 0.95 -2.01
N LEU A 106 -18.75 0.30 -1.56
CA LEU A 106 -17.90 -0.52 -2.41
C LEU A 106 -18.67 -1.72 -2.96
N GLU A 107 -19.47 -2.40 -2.14
CA GLU A 107 -20.33 -3.50 -2.57
C GLU A 107 -21.32 -3.05 -3.65
N ALA A 108 -21.94 -1.88 -3.48
CA ALA A 108 -22.83 -1.30 -4.48
C ALA A 108 -22.12 -1.02 -5.81
N LEU A 109 -20.94 -0.41 -5.78
CA LEU A 109 -20.12 -0.17 -6.99
C LEU A 109 -19.71 -1.49 -7.68
N LEU A 110 -19.38 -2.52 -6.90
CA LEU A 110 -19.06 -3.84 -7.44
C LEU A 110 -20.29 -4.51 -8.07
N ALA A 111 -21.47 -4.40 -7.44
CA ALA A 111 -22.73 -4.90 -7.98
C ALA A 111 -23.08 -4.21 -9.31
N GLU A 112 -22.95 -2.89 -9.40
CA GLU A 112 -23.12 -2.16 -10.65
C GLU A 112 -22.14 -2.62 -11.73
N ARG A 113 -20.86 -2.77 -11.37
CA ARG A 113 -19.83 -3.20 -12.32
C ARG A 113 -20.10 -4.62 -12.83
N ARG A 114 -20.58 -5.51 -11.95
CA ARG A 114 -21.02 -6.87 -12.32
C ARG A 114 -22.22 -6.84 -13.25
N ALA A 115 -23.24 -6.02 -12.96
CA ALA A 115 -24.41 -5.85 -13.81
C ALA A 115 -24.05 -5.26 -15.18
N LYS A 116 -23.20 -4.23 -15.22
CA LYS A 116 -22.67 -3.64 -16.47
C LYS A 116 -21.88 -4.68 -17.28
N ARG A 117 -21.05 -5.52 -16.63
CA ARG A 117 -20.35 -6.64 -17.29
C ARG A 117 -21.32 -7.70 -17.82
N ALA A 118 -22.35 -8.06 -17.06
CA ALA A 118 -23.36 -9.03 -17.49
C ALA A 118 -24.20 -8.50 -18.66
N ALA A 119 -24.51 -7.20 -18.68
CA ALA A 119 -25.24 -6.56 -19.78
C ALA A 119 -24.35 -6.33 -21.03
N ALA A 120 -23.06 -6.08 -20.84
CA ALA A 120 -22.08 -5.98 -21.92
C ALA A 120 -21.63 -7.35 -22.46
N ALA A 121 -21.94 -8.44 -21.76
CA ALA A 121 -21.77 -9.80 -22.25
C ALA A 121 -22.82 -10.07 -23.34
N GLN A 122 -22.47 -9.72 -24.57
CA GLN A 122 -23.16 -10.26 -25.75
C GLN A 122 -22.98 -11.79 -25.79
N PRO A 123 -23.93 -12.56 -26.35
CA PRO A 123 -23.84 -14.00 -26.47
C PRO A 123 -22.86 -14.40 -27.58
N SER A 124 -21.57 -14.14 -27.40
CA SER A 124 -20.52 -14.76 -28.18
C SER A 124 -20.07 -16.02 -27.44
N GLN A 125 -20.68 -17.15 -27.81
CA GLN A 125 -20.20 -18.54 -27.73
C GLN A 125 -19.57 -19.04 -26.41
N PRO A 126 -19.92 -20.27 -25.94
CA PRO A 126 -19.32 -20.83 -24.74
C PRO A 126 -17.89 -21.31 -25.04
N SER A 127 -16.91 -20.42 -24.96
CA SER A 127 -15.56 -20.82 -24.60
C SER A 127 -15.32 -20.33 -23.18
N GLN A 128 -15.38 -21.27 -22.24
CA GLN A 128 -14.88 -21.02 -20.90
C GLN A 128 -13.41 -20.63 -21.07
N PRO A 129 -12.98 -19.42 -20.68
CA PRO A 129 -11.60 -18.98 -20.87
C PRO A 129 -10.60 -19.91 -20.17
N ASP A 130 -11.06 -20.64 -19.15
CA ASP A 130 -10.27 -21.65 -18.46
C ASP A 130 -9.96 -22.87 -19.37
N ASP A 131 -10.91 -23.33 -20.19
CA ASP A 131 -10.71 -24.49 -21.08
C ASP A 131 -9.73 -24.21 -22.24
N GLU A 132 -9.80 -23.01 -22.83
CA GLU A 132 -8.90 -22.63 -23.93
C GLU A 132 -7.47 -22.41 -23.43
N ILE A 133 -7.32 -21.79 -22.26
CA ILE A 133 -6.01 -21.63 -21.62
C ILE A 133 -5.46 -23.00 -21.18
N GLU A 134 -6.29 -23.88 -20.64
CA GLU A 134 -5.90 -25.26 -20.30
C GLU A 134 -5.48 -26.05 -21.53
N ALA A 135 -6.18 -25.90 -22.66
CA ALA A 135 -5.81 -26.52 -23.93
C ALA A 135 -4.44 -26.02 -24.43
N LEU A 136 -4.19 -24.71 -24.36
CA LEU A 136 -2.90 -24.11 -24.73
C LEU A 136 -1.76 -24.56 -23.79
N LEU A 137 -2.02 -24.65 -22.49
CA LEU A 137 -1.07 -25.17 -21.50
C LEU A 137 -0.77 -26.66 -21.74
N ALA A 138 -1.79 -27.47 -22.04
CA ALA A 138 -1.64 -28.89 -22.35
C ALA A 138 -0.81 -29.10 -23.63
N ALA A 139 -1.07 -28.32 -24.68
CA ALA A 139 -0.30 -28.35 -25.91
C ALA A 139 1.18 -28.03 -25.67
N ARG A 140 1.46 -26.97 -24.89
CA ARG A 140 2.83 -26.57 -24.54
C ARG A 140 3.55 -27.61 -23.67
N ARG A 141 2.84 -28.29 -22.76
CA ARG A 141 3.40 -29.39 -21.95
C ARG A 141 3.77 -30.59 -22.82
N ARG A 142 2.90 -30.98 -23.77
CA ARG A 142 3.17 -32.08 -24.73
C ARG A 142 4.39 -31.77 -25.60
N GLU A 143 4.50 -30.53 -26.09
CA GLU A 143 5.65 -30.10 -26.90
C GLU A 143 6.97 -30.18 -26.11
N ARG A 144 6.97 -29.76 -24.84
CA ARG A 144 8.14 -29.87 -23.96
C ARG A 144 8.48 -31.32 -23.62
N GLN A 145 7.49 -32.18 -23.39
CA GLN A 145 7.71 -33.61 -23.15
C GLN A 145 8.29 -34.32 -24.37
N ALA A 146 7.82 -33.99 -25.58
CA ALA A 146 8.37 -34.55 -26.83
C ALA A 146 9.84 -34.18 -27.07
N LYS A 147 10.32 -33.07 -26.49
CA LYS A 147 11.69 -32.58 -26.60
C LYS A 147 12.55 -32.92 -25.36
N ALA A 148 12.03 -33.74 -24.44
CA ALA A 148 12.74 -34.14 -23.23
C ALA A 148 13.86 -35.14 -23.55
N ALA A 149 15.05 -34.92 -22.98
CA ALA A 149 16.22 -35.77 -23.15
C ALA A 149 16.58 -36.57 -21.88
N GLY A 150 15.67 -36.62 -20.91
CA GLY A 150 15.83 -37.38 -19.66
C GLY A 150 15.74 -36.51 -18.42
N PHE A 151 16.40 -36.95 -17.34
CA PHE A 151 16.38 -36.30 -16.03
C PHE A 151 17.79 -35.87 -15.61
N CYS A 152 17.87 -34.74 -14.92
CA CYS A 152 19.11 -34.24 -14.35
C CYS A 152 19.65 -35.22 -13.29
N PRO A 153 20.92 -35.65 -13.36
CA PRO A 153 21.49 -36.63 -12.42
C PRO A 153 21.65 -36.10 -10.99
N GLN A 154 21.66 -34.78 -10.78
CA GLN A 154 21.85 -34.18 -9.46
C GLN A 154 20.53 -33.89 -8.71
N CYS A 155 19.47 -33.48 -9.42
CA CYS A 155 18.20 -33.09 -8.78
C CYS A 155 16.96 -33.84 -9.28
N GLY A 156 17.11 -34.72 -10.27
CA GLY A 156 16.02 -35.52 -10.84
C GLY A 156 14.99 -34.73 -11.65
N ALA A 157 15.22 -33.46 -11.96
CA ALA A 157 14.29 -32.66 -12.77
C ALA A 157 14.34 -33.07 -14.26
N PRO A 158 13.21 -33.06 -15.00
CA PRO A 158 13.23 -33.32 -16.43
C PRO A 158 13.98 -32.20 -17.16
N VAL A 159 14.81 -32.58 -18.13
CA VAL A 159 15.64 -31.66 -18.93
C VAL A 159 15.36 -31.85 -20.42
N LEU A 160 15.44 -30.76 -21.19
CA LEU A 160 15.26 -30.79 -22.63
C LEU A 160 16.58 -31.14 -23.33
N ALA A 161 16.51 -31.68 -24.54
CA ALA A 161 17.67 -32.02 -25.36
C ALA A 161 18.58 -30.81 -25.67
N THR A 162 18.02 -29.59 -25.63
CA THR A 162 18.73 -28.34 -25.88
C THR A 162 19.34 -27.72 -24.63
N ASP A 163 19.04 -28.25 -23.44
CA ASP A 163 19.48 -27.66 -22.18
C ASP A 163 20.95 -28.01 -21.92
N ARG A 164 21.81 -27.00 -21.80
CA ARG A 164 23.23 -27.17 -21.39
C ARG A 164 23.41 -27.15 -19.87
N PHE A 165 22.41 -26.65 -19.16
CA PHE A 165 22.35 -26.55 -17.70
C PHE A 165 20.94 -26.91 -17.23
N CYS A 166 20.83 -27.55 -16.08
CA CYS A 166 19.53 -27.90 -15.51
C CYS A 166 18.76 -26.63 -15.11
N PRO A 167 17.53 -26.41 -15.61
CA PRO A 167 16.74 -25.23 -15.27
C PRO A 167 16.27 -25.20 -13.80
N ARG A 168 16.41 -26.30 -13.05
CA ARG A 168 16.01 -26.39 -11.64
C ARG A 168 17.16 -26.20 -10.66
N CYS A 169 18.32 -26.82 -10.89
CA CYS A 169 19.45 -26.79 -9.96
C CYS A 169 20.73 -26.15 -10.52
N GLY A 170 20.72 -25.71 -11.79
CA GLY A 170 21.84 -25.01 -12.42
C GLY A 170 23.04 -25.89 -12.80
N THR A 171 23.04 -27.16 -12.43
CA THR A 171 24.12 -28.11 -12.77
C THR A 171 24.27 -28.25 -14.29
N ARG A 172 25.51 -28.20 -14.79
CA ARG A 172 25.80 -28.44 -16.20
C ARG A 172 25.40 -29.86 -16.58
N LEU A 173 24.61 -29.98 -17.64
CA LEU A 173 24.21 -31.28 -18.18
C LEU A 173 25.34 -31.72 -19.12
N THR A 174 26.09 -32.72 -18.70
CA THR A 174 27.04 -33.42 -19.57
C THR A 174 26.22 -34.29 -20.51
N SER A 175 26.25 -33.95 -21.80
CA SER A 175 25.62 -34.73 -22.88
C SER A 175 25.88 -36.22 -22.75
#